data_AF-A0A067EA47-F1
#
_entry.id   AF-A0A067EA47-F1
#
_cell.length_a   1.000
_cell.length_b   1.000
_cell.length_c   1.000
_cell.angle_alpha   90.00
_cell.angle_beta   90.00
_cell.angle_gamma   90.00
#
_symmetry.space_group_name_H-M   'P 1'
#
loop_
_entity.id
_entity.type
_entity.pdbx_description
1 polymer ?
#
loop_
_entity_poly.entity_id
_entity_poly.type
_entity_poly.pdbx_seq_one_letter_code
_entity_poly.pdbx_strand_id
1 'polypeptide(L)' 'FVRGDQYAIALALLDEGKVVLGVLACPNLPLASIVGDNQHSSNNEVGCLFFAQVGAGTYMQSLKSLEEQASSL' A
#
# COMPACT_ATOMS: atom_id res chain seq x y z
N PHE A 1 -12.02 -4.44 8.65
CA PHE A 1 -11.81 -5.90 8.88
C PHE A 1 -13.09 -6.60 9.35
N VAL A 2 -13.49 -6.55 10.63
CA VAL A 2 -14.69 -7.28 11.15
C VAL A 2 -16.00 -6.85 10.47
N ARG A 3 -16.08 -5.59 10.05
CA ARG A 3 -17.24 -5.01 9.36
C ARG A 3 -17.13 -4.99 7.82
N GLY A 4 -16.06 -5.57 7.27
CA GLY A 4 -15.75 -5.46 5.83
C GLY A 4 -15.13 -4.12 5.42
N ASP A 5 -15.10 -3.11 6.30
CA ASP A 5 -14.44 -1.82 6.04
C ASP A 5 -12.91 -1.95 5.87
N GLN A 6 -12.27 -0.83 5.52
CA GLN A 6 -10.82 -0.71 5.33
C GLN A 6 -10.04 -1.23 6.55
N TYR A 7 -8.90 -1.84 6.26
CA TYR A 7 -7.95 -2.31 7.27
C TYR A 7 -6.54 -2.24 6.67
N ALA A 8 -5.55 -2.22 7.55
CA ALA A 8 -4.15 -2.24 7.17
C ALA A 8 -3.42 -3.39 7.88
N ILE A 9 -2.46 -3.99 7.18
CA ILE A 9 -1.43 -4.84 7.77
C ILE A 9 -0.20 -3.96 7.91
N ALA A 10 0.30 -3.81 9.14
CA ALA A 10 1.43 -2.96 9.46
C ALA A 10 2.65 -3.80 9.84
N LEU A 11 3.78 -3.52 9.16
CA LEU A 11 5.08 -4.10 9.45
C LEU A 11 6.12 -2.99 9.54
N ALA A 12 7.12 -3.16 10.40
CA ALA A 12 8.23 -2.23 10.52
C ALA A 12 9.53 -2.99 10.83
N LEU A 13 10.63 -2.51 10.28
CA LEU A 13 11.97 -2.94 10.66
C LEU A 13 12.56 -1.93 11.64
N LEU A 14 13.01 -2.45 12.78
CA LEU A 14 13.74 -1.67 13.78
C LEU A 14 15.22 -2.00 13.69
N ASP A 15 16.05 -0.97 13.76
CA ASP A 15 17.50 -1.05 13.94
C ASP A 15 17.85 -0.26 15.21
N GLU A 16 18.47 -0.92 16.18
CA GLU A 16 18.79 -0.34 17.50
C GLU A 16 17.60 0.40 18.15
N GLY A 17 16.41 -0.20 18.08
CA GLY A 17 15.17 0.35 18.64
C GLY A 17 14.56 1.51 17.83
N LYS A 18 15.12 1.88 16.68
CA LYS A 18 14.59 2.93 15.80
C LYS A 18 13.96 2.31 14.56
N VAL A 19 12.77 2.80 14.17
CA VAL A 19 12.11 2.36 12.94
C VAL A 19 12.88 2.92 11.73
N VAL A 20 13.45 2.04 10.91
CA VAL A 20 14.22 2.41 9.70
C VAL A 20 13.48 2.16 8.40
N LEU A 21 12.51 1.23 8.41
CA LEU A 21 11.60 0.91 7.31
C LEU A 21 10.21 0.65 7.87
N GLY A 22 9.18 1.21 7.23
CA GLY A 22 7.79 0.95 7.53
C GLY A 22 7.03 0.51 6.29
N VAL A 23 6.11 -0.44 6.45
CA VAL A 23 5.24 -0.96 5.40
C VAL A 23 3.80 -1.01 5.91
N LEU A 24 2.87 -0.48 5.13
CA LEU A 24 1.42 -0.57 5.34
C LEU A 24 0.78 -1.15 4.08
N ALA A 25 0.31 -2.39 4.15
CA ALA A 25 -0.55 -2.93 3.10
C ALA A 25 -2.01 -2.62 3.46
N CYS A 26 -2.77 -2.05 2.53
CA CYS A 26 -4.17 -1.68 2.68
C CYS A 26 -5.02 -2.40 1.63
N PRO A 27 -5.38 -3.69 1.83
CA PRO A 27 -5.92 -4.53 0.76
C PRO A 27 -7.30 -4.09 0.24
N ASN A 28 -8.12 -3.48 1.10
CA ASN A 28 -9.48 -3.06 0.76
C ASN A 28 -9.63 -1.52 0.64
N LEU A 29 -8.53 -0.80 0.38
CA LEU A 29 -8.56 0.64 0.19
C LEU A 29 -8.79 0.97 -1.30
N PRO A 30 -9.86 1.71 -1.66
CA PRO A 30 -10.07 2.16 -3.03
C PRO A 30 -9.01 3.17 -3.45
N LEU A 31 -8.32 2.94 -4.58
CA LEU A 31 -7.28 3.85 -5.06
C LEU A 31 -7.82 5.23 -5.46
N ALA A 32 -9.09 5.29 -5.89
CA ALA A 32 -9.78 6.55 -6.17
C ALA A 32 -9.79 7.50 -4.96
N SER A 33 -9.85 6.96 -3.73
CA SER A 33 -9.79 7.75 -2.50
C SER A 33 -8.42 8.38 -2.22
N ILE A 34 -7.36 7.93 -2.91
CA ILE A 34 -5.99 8.41 -2.74
C ILE A 34 -5.61 9.43 -3.83
N VAL A 35 -6.06 9.22 -5.07
CA VAL A 35 -5.63 10.00 -6.25
C VAL A 35 -6.48 11.27 -6.50
N GLY A 36 -7.64 11.39 -5.85
CA GLY A 36 -8.57 12.50 -6.05
C GLY A 36 -9.41 12.34 -7.32
N ASP A 37 -10.63 12.90 -7.30
CA ASP A 37 -11.79 12.63 -8.19
C ASP A 37 -11.63 12.87 -9.71
N ASN A 38 -10.41 12.98 -10.25
CA ASN A 38 -10.18 13.37 -11.65
C ASN A 38 -10.05 12.21 -12.63
N GLN A 39 -10.35 10.98 -12.25
CA GLN A 39 -10.31 9.85 -13.17
C GLN A 39 -11.58 9.03 -13.09
N HIS A 40 -12.43 9.24 -14.09
CA HIS A 40 -13.52 8.36 -14.50
C HIS A 40 -12.96 7.05 -15.08
N SER A 41 -12.05 6.41 -14.35
CA SER A 41 -11.46 5.14 -14.71
C SER A 41 -12.35 4.06 -14.15
N SER A 42 -13.03 3.34 -15.03
CA SER A 42 -13.88 2.17 -14.79
C SER A 42 -13.16 0.98 -14.14
N ASN A 43 -11.96 1.19 -13.58
CA ASN A 43 -11.18 0.15 -12.93
C ASN A 43 -11.31 0.34 -11.41
N ASN A 44 -12.11 -0.54 -10.80
CA ASN A 44 -12.37 -0.63 -9.37
C ASN A 44 -11.13 -1.16 -8.62
N GLU A 45 -9.97 -0.53 -8.86
CA GLU A 45 -8.69 -0.95 -8.30
C GLU A 45 -8.69 -0.66 -6.80
N VAL A 46 -8.58 -1.75 -6.06
CA VAL A 46 -8.49 -1.78 -4.61
C VAL A 46 -7.16 -2.39 -4.24
N GLY A 47 -6.62 -1.95 -3.12
CA GLY A 47 -5.37 -2.50 -2.60
C GLY A 47 -4.17 -1.65 -2.98
N CYS A 48 -3.52 -1.10 -1.98
CA CYS A 48 -2.22 -0.46 -2.13
C CYS A 48 -1.26 -0.89 -1.03
N LEU A 49 0.02 -0.81 -1.35
CA LEU A 49 1.15 -0.92 -0.45
C LEU A 49 1.76 0.46 -0.30
N PHE A 50 1.84 0.96 0.92
CA PHE A 50 2.68 2.10 1.27
C PHE A 50 3.95 1.58 1.92
N PHE A 51 5.10 2.14 1.56
CA PHE A 51 6.33 1.86 2.26
C PHE A 51 7.22 3.10 2.31
N ALA A 52 8.00 3.21 3.38
CA ALA A 52 8.90 4.31 3.58
C ALA A 52 10.17 3.84 4.27
N GLN A 53 11.30 4.39 3.85
CA GLN A 53 12.60 4.13 4.44
C GLN A 53 13.27 5.47 4.80
N VAL A 54 13.93 5.52 5.95
CA VAL A 54 14.69 6.70 6.39
C VAL A 54 15.71 7.08 5.31
N GLY A 55 15.64 8.34 4.86
CA GLY A 55 16.52 8.89 3.81
C GLY A 55 16.10 8.59 2.37
N ALA A 56 15.17 7.66 2.14
CA ALA A 56 14.66 7.34 0.80
C ALA A 56 13.27 7.93 0.51
N GLY A 57 12.53 8.34 1.54
CA GLY A 57 11.19 8.91 1.40
C GLY A 57 10.09 7.86 1.48
N THR A 58 8.94 8.17 0.87
CA THR A 58 7.71 7.38 0.96
C THR A 58 7.17 7.09 -0.43
N TYR A 59 6.73 5.86 -0.65
CA TYR A 59 6.25 5.37 -1.93
C TYR A 59 4.92 4.62 -1.76
N MET A 60 4.16 4.56 -2.84
CA MET A 60 2.91 3.84 -2.93
C MET A 60 2.91 2.98 -4.19
N GLN A 61 2.46 1.74 -4.07
CA GLN A 61 2.30 0.82 -5.19
C GLN A 61 0.93 0.13 -5.11
N SER A 62 0.29 -0.09 -6.26
CA SER A 62 -0.94 -0.90 -6.34
C SER A 62 -0.62 -2.38 -6.08
N LEU A 63 -1.46 -3.07 -5.31
CA LEU A 63 -1.26 -4.50 -5.03
C LEU A 63 -1.41 -5.39 -6.28
N LYS A 64 -2.26 -5.00 -7.24
CA LYS A 64 -2.37 -5.71 -8.53
C LYS A 64 -1.04 -5.76 -9.28
N SER A 65 -0.32 -4.65 -9.32
CA SER A 65 0.98 -4.56 -10.00
C SER A 65 2.06 -5.41 -9.30
N LEU A 66 1.95 -5.62 -7.98
CA LEU A 66 2.86 -6.49 -7.22
C LEU A 66 2.65 -7.98 -7.53
N GLU A 67 1.41 -8.41 -7.72
CA GLU A 67 1.09 -9.81 -8.07
C GLU A 67 1.69 -10.20 -9.44
N GLU A 68 1.66 -9.29 -10.42
CA GLU A 68 2.27 -9.50 -11.73
C GLU A 68 3.81 -9.58 -11.67
N GLN A 69 4.44 -8.75 -10.82
CA GLN A 69 5.90 -8.77 -10.60
C GLN A 69 6.35 -10.03 -9.87
N ALA A 70 5.61 -10.47 -8.85
CA ALA A 70 5.91 -11.69 -8.10
C ALA A 70 5.70 -12.97 -8.93
N SER A 71 4.78 -12.96 -9.89
CA SER A 71 4.56 -14.09 -10.81
C SER A 71 5.62 -14.20 -11.92
N SER A 72 6.47 -13.17 -12.05
CA SER A 72 7.54 -13.08 -13.05
C SER A 72 8.93 -13.42 -12.46
N LEU A 73 9.00 -13.73 -11.17
CA LEU A 73 10.20 -14.16 -10.43
C LEU A 73 10.18 -15.68 -10.21
#